data_AF-A0A0A1TQ31-F1
#
_entry.id   AF-A0A0A1TQ31-F1
#
_cell.length_a   1.000
_cell.length_b   1.000
_cell.length_c   1.000
_cell.angle_alpha   90.00
_cell.angle_beta   90.00
_cell.angle_gamma   90.00
#
_symmetry.space_group_name_H-M   'P 1'
#
loop_
_entity.id
_entity.type
_entity.pdbx_description
1 polymer ?
#
loop_
_entity_poly.entity_id
_entity_poly.type
_entity_poly.pdbx_seq_one_letter_code
_entity_poly.pdbx_strand_id
1 'polypeptide(L)'
;MGGNASKVTAQDKAILDMKNQRDKLHQYQRRITILTDKETDIAKQMLAKGDKKRALLALRRKKYQESLLAKTDAQLEQLEQLTSNVEFAQIQKDVVFGLQQGTKVLQEIHAEMGGIEHVEKLMGDTADAIAYQQEISDMLGGRISNHDEEEVEDELAALEREILGSKEPKLPTVPNSQLPQQRVAEDVQEEAPVERQATLAS
;
A
#
# COMPACT_ATOMS: atom_id res chain seq x y z
N MET A 1 -10.05 -47.50 17.91
CA MET A 1 -8.78 -46.92 18.38
C MET A 1 -8.00 -46.40 17.17
N GLY A 2 -8.21 -45.14 16.79
CA GLY A 2 -7.43 -44.50 15.74
C GLY A 2 -6.35 -43.66 16.40
N GLY A 3 -5.10 -44.15 16.37
CA GLY A 3 -3.97 -43.42 16.91
C GLY A 3 -3.79 -42.11 16.14
N ASN A 4 -4.04 -40.98 16.80
CA ASN A 4 -3.60 -39.67 16.36
C ASN A 4 -2.06 -39.66 16.38
N ALA A 5 -1.44 -40.22 15.34
CA ALA A 5 -0.04 -39.96 15.05
C ALA A 5 0.07 -38.44 14.88
N SER A 6 0.73 -37.80 15.84
CA SER A 6 0.96 -36.35 15.91
C SER A 6 1.23 -35.79 14.52
N LYS A 7 0.38 -34.85 14.06
CA LYS A 7 0.51 -34.17 12.76
C LYS A 7 1.71 -33.22 12.76
N VAL A 8 2.90 -33.74 13.00
CA VAL A 8 4.16 -33.02 12.82
C VAL A 8 4.45 -33.05 11.34
N THR A 9 4.32 -31.90 10.69
CA THR A 9 4.63 -31.78 9.26
C THR A 9 6.14 -31.74 9.04
N ALA A 10 6.58 -32.00 7.80
CA ALA A 10 7.99 -31.81 7.44
C ALA A 10 8.47 -30.37 7.68
N GLN A 11 7.55 -29.41 7.62
CA GLN A 11 7.78 -27.99 7.88
C GLN A 11 8.06 -27.75 9.36
N ASP A 12 7.26 -28.33 10.25
CA ASP A 12 7.46 -28.24 11.70
C ASP A 12 8.80 -28.83 12.14
N LYS A 13 9.20 -29.94 11.50
CA LYS A 13 10.52 -30.55 11.73
C LYS A 13 11.66 -29.62 11.28
N ALA A 14 11.54 -28.99 10.11
CA ALA A 14 12.54 -28.03 9.63
C ALA A 14 12.64 -26.79 10.54
N ILE A 15 11.51 -26.26 11.00
CA ILE A 15 11.48 -25.13 11.96
C ILE A 15 12.12 -25.53 13.28
N LEU A 16 11.84 -26.73 13.78
CA LEU A 16 12.47 -27.27 14.99
C LEU A 16 13.99 -27.41 14.80
N ASP A 17 14.45 -27.93 13.68
CA ASP A 17 15.87 -28.07 13.39
C ASP A 17 16.59 -26.72 13.32
N MET A 18 15.96 -25.69 12.72
CA MET A 18 16.48 -24.31 12.74
C MET A 18 16.56 -23.74 14.16
N LYS A 19 15.51 -23.93 14.98
CA LYS A 19 15.47 -23.47 16.38
C LYS A 19 16.54 -24.18 17.22
N ASN A 20 16.71 -25.49 17.05
CA ASN A 20 17.77 -26.27 17.69
C ASN A 20 19.17 -25.77 17.29
N GLN A 21 19.36 -25.41 16.02
CA GLN A 21 20.64 -24.88 15.54
C GLN A 21 20.93 -23.50 16.14
N ARG A 22 19.94 -22.61 16.22
CA ARG A 22 20.06 -21.33 16.91
C ARG A 22 20.47 -21.51 18.37
N ASP A 23 19.83 -22.43 19.09
CA ASP A 23 20.15 -22.68 20.50
C ASP A 23 21.58 -23.23 20.68
N LYS A 24 22.05 -24.09 19.76
CA LYS A 24 23.44 -24.55 19.73
C LYS A 24 24.43 -23.39 19.48
N LEU A 25 24.10 -22.46 18.58
CA LEU A 25 24.94 -21.29 18.32
C LEU A 25 25.00 -20.36 19.55
N HIS A 26 23.89 -20.15 20.27
CA HIS A 26 23.92 -19.41 21.53
C HIS A 26 24.78 -20.09 22.60
N GLN A 27 24.73 -21.43 22.70
CA GLN A 27 25.60 -22.16 23.62
C GLN A 27 27.08 -22.01 23.24
N TYR A 28 27.38 -22.04 21.94
CA TYR A 28 28.73 -21.82 21.42
C TYR A 28 29.21 -20.39 21.68
N GLN A 29 28.37 -19.39 21.45
CA GLN A 29 28.62 -17.97 21.75
C GLN A 29 29.00 -17.80 23.22
N ARG A 30 28.19 -18.31 24.16
CA ARG A 30 28.48 -18.25 25.61
C ARG A 30 29.82 -18.91 25.95
N ARG A 31 30.13 -20.06 25.33
CA ARG A 31 31.40 -20.75 25.54
C ARG A 31 32.59 -19.93 25.06
N ILE A 32 32.50 -19.29 23.89
CA ILE A 32 33.54 -18.42 23.36
C ILE A 32 33.71 -17.16 24.23
N THR A 33 32.62 -16.56 24.71
CA THR A 33 32.70 -15.39 25.60
C THR A 33 33.52 -15.72 26.85
N ILE A 34 33.20 -16.83 27.53
CA ILE A 34 33.96 -17.29 28.70
C ILE A 34 35.43 -17.57 28.37
N LEU A 35 35.71 -18.11 27.17
CA LEU A 35 37.09 -18.36 26.74
C LEU A 35 37.85 -17.05 26.51
N THR A 36 37.23 -16.09 25.82
CA THR A 36 37.75 -14.74 25.56
C THR A 36 38.09 -14.04 26.87
N ASP A 37 37.19 -14.10 27.86
CA ASP A 37 37.42 -13.51 29.19
C ASP A 37 38.63 -14.14 29.88
N LYS A 38 38.73 -15.47 29.87
CA LYS A 38 39.92 -16.18 30.42
C LYS A 38 41.21 -15.75 29.72
N GLU A 39 41.19 -15.59 28.40
CA GLU A 39 42.37 -15.13 27.67
C GLU A 39 42.74 -13.68 27.98
N THR A 40 41.77 -12.81 28.27
CA THR A 40 42.06 -11.46 28.78
C THR A 40 42.75 -11.51 30.13
N ASP A 41 42.31 -12.38 31.04
CA ASP A 41 42.91 -12.48 32.36
C ASP A 41 44.31 -13.09 32.31
N ILE A 42 44.52 -14.10 31.45
CA ILE A 42 45.86 -14.65 31.18
C ILE A 42 46.76 -13.55 30.61
N ALA A 43 46.28 -12.73 29.66
CA ALA A 43 47.06 -11.64 29.11
C ALA A 43 47.44 -10.61 30.19
N LYS A 44 46.50 -10.21 31.06
CA LYS A 44 46.77 -9.31 32.20
C LYS A 44 47.82 -9.90 33.16
N GLN A 45 47.70 -11.17 33.51
CA GLN A 45 48.65 -11.85 34.40
C GLN A 45 50.06 -11.94 33.80
N MET A 46 50.18 -12.23 32.51
CA MET A 46 51.49 -12.29 31.83
C MET A 46 52.13 -10.91 31.69
N LEU A 47 51.33 -9.85 31.48
CA LEU A 47 51.81 -8.47 31.51
C LEU A 47 52.32 -8.06 32.91
N ALA A 48 51.61 -8.43 33.97
CA ALA A 48 52.04 -8.17 35.35
C ALA A 48 53.38 -8.88 35.69
N LYS A 49 53.63 -10.04 35.08
CA LYS A 49 54.90 -10.79 35.21
C LYS A 49 56.02 -10.26 34.29
N GLY A 50 55.76 -9.23 33.48
CA GLY A 50 56.72 -8.65 32.53
C GLY A 50 56.93 -9.47 31.25
N ASP A 51 56.18 -10.55 31.04
CA ASP A 51 56.42 -11.54 29.99
C ASP A 51 55.66 -11.19 28.70
N LYS A 52 56.14 -10.16 27.99
CA LYS A 52 55.47 -9.55 26.82
C LYS A 52 55.18 -10.53 25.68
N LYS A 53 56.07 -11.51 25.42
CA LYS A 53 55.89 -12.47 24.31
C LYS A 53 54.65 -13.36 24.54
N ARG A 54 54.44 -13.82 25.78
CA ARG A 54 53.28 -14.67 26.13
C ARG A 54 51.98 -13.87 26.17
N ALA A 55 52.05 -12.62 26.64
CA ALA A 55 50.91 -11.70 26.58
C ALA A 55 50.45 -11.44 25.14
N LEU A 56 51.37 -11.19 24.21
CA LEU A 56 51.04 -11.02 22.78
C LEU A 56 50.39 -12.27 22.17
N LEU A 57 50.85 -13.47 22.54
CA LEU A 57 50.23 -14.72 22.07
C LEU A 57 48.79 -14.86 22.58
N ALA A 58 48.54 -14.56 23.85
CA ALA A 58 47.19 -14.56 24.44
C ALA A 58 46.26 -13.55 23.74
N LEU A 59 46.75 -12.33 23.47
CA LEU A 59 45.98 -11.32 22.74
C LEU A 59 45.67 -11.73 21.28
N ARG A 60 46.57 -12.44 20.60
CA ARG A 60 46.30 -12.99 19.26
C ARG A 60 45.21 -14.04 19.28
N ARG A 61 45.22 -14.94 20.27
CA ARG A 61 44.16 -15.93 20.45
C ARG A 61 42.81 -15.27 20.76
N LYS A 62 42.82 -14.23 21.61
CA LYS A 62 41.63 -13.44 21.94
C LYS A 62 41.03 -12.86 20.67
N LYS A 63 41.85 -12.21 19.85
CA LYS A 63 41.40 -11.60 18.59
C LYS A 63 40.84 -12.62 17.61
N TYR A 64 41.41 -13.82 17.57
CA TYR A 64 40.86 -14.92 16.77
C TYR A 64 39.48 -15.36 17.27
N GLN A 65 39.30 -15.48 18.59
CA GLN A 65 38.02 -15.85 19.20
C GLN A 65 36.96 -14.77 19.02
N GLU A 66 37.32 -13.49 19.11
CA GLU A 66 36.43 -12.38 18.78
C GLU A 66 35.98 -12.44 17.31
N SER A 67 36.88 -12.79 16.39
CA SER A 67 36.51 -12.98 14.98
C SER A 67 35.55 -14.16 14.77
N LEU A 68 35.70 -15.23 15.55
CA LEU A 68 34.77 -16.36 15.53
C LEU A 68 33.42 -15.99 16.14
N LEU A 69 33.42 -15.19 17.21
CA LEU A 69 32.20 -14.68 17.83
C LEU A 69 31.42 -13.80 16.84
N ALA A 70 32.09 -12.86 16.17
CA ALA A 70 31.46 -12.02 15.15
C ALA A 70 30.86 -12.83 13.98
N LYS A 71 31.55 -13.88 13.53
CA LYS A 71 31.00 -14.81 12.52
C LYS A 71 29.78 -15.58 13.03
N THR A 72 29.81 -15.98 14.30
CA THR A 72 28.70 -16.71 14.94
C THR A 72 27.48 -15.80 15.07
N ASP A 73 27.67 -14.54 15.46
CA ASP A 73 26.59 -13.56 15.57
C ASP A 73 25.94 -13.29 14.21
N ALA A 74 26.75 -13.13 13.15
CA ALA A 74 26.23 -12.99 11.78
C ALA A 74 25.43 -14.22 11.31
N GLN A 75 25.89 -15.43 11.64
CA GLN A 75 25.16 -16.67 11.33
C GLN A 75 23.85 -16.77 12.13
N LEU A 76 23.84 -16.28 13.36
CA LEU A 76 22.66 -16.28 14.22
C LEU A 76 21.60 -15.33 13.68
N GLU A 77 21.99 -14.12 13.28
CA GLU A 77 21.12 -13.16 12.60
C GLU A 77 20.52 -13.76 11.32
N GLN A 78 21.34 -14.42 10.49
CA GLN A 78 20.87 -15.10 9.29
C GLN A 78 19.83 -16.20 9.59
N LEU A 79 20.02 -16.97 10.66
CA LEU A 79 19.06 -18.00 11.08
C LEU A 79 17.76 -17.41 11.61
N GLU A 80 17.82 -16.30 12.34
CA GLU A 80 16.63 -15.59 12.82
C GLU A 80 15.82 -15.02 11.65
N GLN A 81 16.49 -14.37 10.69
CA GLN A 81 15.86 -13.88 9.45
C GLN A 81 15.22 -15.05 8.67
N LEU A 82 15.94 -16.16 8.49
CA LEU A 82 15.40 -17.33 7.79
C LEU A 82 14.18 -17.91 8.50
N THR A 83 14.21 -18.01 9.83
CA THR A 83 13.09 -18.52 10.63
C THR A 83 11.87 -17.61 10.46
N SER A 84 12.05 -16.29 10.57
CA SER A 84 10.97 -15.31 10.37
C SER A 84 10.40 -15.38 8.95
N ASN A 85 11.24 -15.56 7.94
CA ASN A 85 10.80 -15.69 6.55
C ASN A 85 9.98 -16.97 6.33
N VAL A 86 10.36 -18.08 6.96
CA VAL A 86 9.61 -19.34 6.87
C VAL A 86 8.27 -19.23 7.58
N GLU A 87 8.22 -18.63 8.78
CA GLU A 87 6.98 -18.39 9.51
C GLU A 87 6.04 -17.47 8.71
N PHE A 88 6.57 -16.43 8.06
CA PHE A 88 5.80 -15.56 7.19
C PHE A 88 5.29 -16.29 5.93
N ALA A 89 6.10 -17.14 5.31
CA ALA A 89 5.69 -17.95 4.16
C ALA A 89 4.57 -18.95 4.52
N GLN A 90 4.53 -19.46 5.76
CA GLN A 90 3.40 -20.27 6.24
C GLN A 90 2.10 -19.46 6.29
N ILE A 91 2.15 -18.23 6.82
CA ILE A 91 0.98 -17.33 6.82
C ILE A 91 0.54 -17.03 5.39
N GLN A 92 1.47 -16.73 4.49
CA GLN A 92 1.15 -16.48 3.08
C GLN A 92 0.46 -17.66 2.42
N LYS A 93 0.91 -18.89 2.69
CA LYS A 93 0.25 -20.11 2.19
C LYS A 93 -1.21 -20.17 2.65
N ASP A 94 -1.48 -19.88 3.92
CA ASP A 94 -2.83 -19.93 4.47
C ASP A 94 -3.73 -18.82 3.87
N VAL A 95 -3.18 -17.63 3.66
CA VAL A 95 -3.89 -16.53 2.96
C VAL A 95 -4.25 -16.95 1.54
N VAL A 96 -3.32 -17.53 0.78
CA VAL A 96 -3.58 -18.02 -0.59
C VAL A 96 -4.65 -19.11 -0.59
N PHE A 97 -4.61 -20.03 0.38
CA PHE A 97 -5.63 -21.07 0.52
C PHE A 97 -7.02 -20.49 0.87
N GLY A 98 -7.07 -19.43 1.69
CA GLY A 98 -8.28 -18.68 1.98
C GLY A 98 -8.84 -17.97 0.75
N LEU A 99 -7.99 -17.30 -0.03
CA LEU A 99 -8.37 -16.66 -1.29
C LEU A 99 -8.92 -17.68 -2.30
N GLN A 100 -8.26 -18.83 -2.46
CA GLN A 100 -8.73 -19.90 -3.34
C GLN A 100 -10.12 -20.42 -2.95
N GLN A 101 -10.37 -20.60 -1.66
CA GLN A 101 -11.71 -21.00 -1.17
C GLN A 101 -12.73 -19.89 -1.41
N GLY A 102 -12.39 -18.64 -1.12
CA GLY A 102 -13.27 -17.49 -1.40
C GLY A 102 -13.63 -17.37 -2.88
N THR A 103 -12.66 -17.58 -3.78
CA THR A 103 -12.91 -17.60 -5.23
C THR A 103 -13.83 -18.75 -5.63
N LYS A 104 -13.67 -19.95 -5.06
CA LYS A 104 -14.59 -21.07 -5.33
C LYS A 104 -16.01 -20.76 -4.89
N VAL A 105 -16.18 -20.23 -3.69
CA VAL A 105 -17.51 -19.84 -3.17
C VAL A 105 -18.13 -18.75 -4.05
N LEU A 106 -17.35 -17.75 -4.48
CA LEU A 106 -17.82 -16.74 -5.42
C LEU A 106 -18.24 -17.34 -6.76
N GLN A 107 -17.51 -18.32 -7.29
CA GLN A 107 -17.86 -19.03 -8.51
C GLN A 107 -19.17 -19.83 -8.35
N GLU A 108 -19.36 -20.49 -7.21
CA GLU A 108 -20.60 -21.20 -6.88
C GLU A 108 -21.78 -20.23 -6.79
N ILE A 109 -21.62 -19.10 -6.08
CA ILE A 109 -22.64 -18.04 -6.01
C ILE A 109 -22.97 -17.48 -7.40
N HIS A 110 -21.96 -17.22 -8.24
CA HIS A 110 -22.18 -16.77 -9.61
C HIS A 110 -22.90 -17.82 -10.47
N ALA A 111 -22.62 -19.11 -10.27
CA ALA A 111 -23.32 -20.19 -10.95
C ALA A 111 -24.78 -20.31 -10.49
N GLU A 112 -25.05 -20.17 -9.19
CA GLU A 112 -26.41 -20.17 -8.62
C GLU A 112 -27.23 -18.96 -9.07
N MET A 113 -26.61 -17.79 -9.23
CA MET A 113 -27.25 -16.59 -9.81
C MET A 113 -27.42 -16.68 -11.34
N GLY A 114 -27.10 -17.82 -11.96
CA GLY A 114 -27.30 -18.09 -13.38
C GLY A 114 -26.23 -17.50 -14.30
N GLY A 115 -25.09 -17.07 -13.75
CA GLY A 115 -23.95 -16.57 -14.49
C GLY A 115 -24.23 -15.31 -15.32
N ILE A 116 -23.36 -15.04 -16.29
CA ILE A 116 -23.51 -13.92 -17.23
C ILE A 116 -24.77 -14.12 -18.08
N GLU A 117 -25.10 -15.35 -18.47
CA GLU A 117 -26.27 -15.66 -19.30
C GLU A 117 -27.60 -15.28 -18.64
N HIS A 118 -27.75 -15.49 -17.33
CA HIS A 118 -28.97 -15.06 -16.62
C HIS A 118 -29.06 -13.54 -16.47
N VAL A 119 -27.92 -12.87 -16.25
CA VAL A 119 -27.87 -11.40 -16.22
C VAL A 119 -28.20 -10.81 -17.59
N GLU A 120 -27.64 -11.35 -18.68
CA GLU A 120 -27.95 -10.96 -20.06
C GLU A 120 -29.42 -11.20 -20.40
N LYS A 121 -29.96 -12.35 -20.01
CA LYS A 121 -31.38 -12.65 -20.21
C LYS A 121 -32.29 -11.71 -19.42
N LEU A 122 -31.97 -11.42 -18.16
CA LEU A 122 -32.75 -10.49 -17.33
C LEU A 122 -32.73 -9.08 -17.93
N MET A 123 -31.59 -8.63 -18.46
CA MET A 123 -31.50 -7.33 -19.15
C MET A 123 -32.31 -7.31 -20.45
N GLY A 124 -32.29 -8.41 -21.22
CA GLY A 124 -33.14 -8.58 -22.41
C GLY A 124 -34.64 -8.56 -22.07
N ASP A 125 -35.06 -9.38 -21.11
CA ASP A 125 -36.45 -9.47 -20.65
C ASP A 125 -36.95 -8.12 -20.10
N THR A 126 -36.06 -7.34 -19.44
CA THR A 126 -36.40 -5.99 -18.95
C THR A 126 -36.55 -4.99 -20.09
N ALA A 127 -35.67 -5.02 -21.09
CA ALA A 127 -35.77 -4.16 -22.26
C ALA A 127 -37.04 -4.46 -23.08
N ASP A 128 -37.37 -5.74 -23.25
CA ASP A 128 -38.58 -6.19 -23.93
C ASP A 128 -39.84 -5.80 -23.15
N ALA A 129 -39.82 -5.89 -21.81
CA ALA A 129 -40.93 -5.43 -20.97
C ALA A 129 -41.15 -3.91 -21.06
N ILE A 130 -40.08 -3.11 -21.12
CA ILE A 130 -40.16 -1.66 -21.32
C ILE A 130 -40.74 -1.34 -22.70
N ALA A 131 -40.27 -2.02 -23.75
CA ALA A 131 -40.77 -1.84 -25.10
C ALA A 131 -42.25 -2.22 -25.20
N TYR A 132 -42.66 -3.33 -24.59
CA TYR A 132 -44.06 -3.77 -24.54
C TYR A 132 -44.93 -2.78 -23.77
N GLN A 133 -44.44 -2.23 -22.65
CA GLN A 133 -45.14 -1.20 -21.89
C GLN A 133 -45.30 0.10 -22.70
N GLN A 134 -44.29 0.49 -23.47
CA GLN A 134 -44.37 1.63 -24.39
C GLN A 134 -45.40 1.35 -25.49
N GLU A 135 -45.40 0.15 -26.08
CA GLU A 135 -46.36 -0.24 -27.11
C GLU A 135 -47.81 -0.26 -26.57
N ILE A 136 -48.02 -0.76 -25.34
CA ILE A 136 -49.31 -0.65 -24.64
C ILE A 136 -49.67 0.82 -24.42
N SER A 137 -48.74 1.66 -23.98
CA SER A 137 -49.01 3.08 -23.73
C SER A 137 -49.41 3.79 -25.02
N ASP A 138 -48.77 3.47 -26.14
CA ASP A 138 -49.09 3.98 -27.47
C ASP A 138 -50.46 3.49 -27.96
N MET A 139 -50.77 2.20 -27.77
CA MET A 139 -52.05 1.60 -28.17
C MET A 139 -53.24 2.03 -27.30
N LEU A 140 -53.02 2.23 -25.99
CA LEU A 140 -54.04 2.69 -25.05
C LEU A 140 -54.34 4.20 -25.24
N GLY A 141 -53.67 4.85 -26.19
CA GLY A 141 -53.88 6.26 -26.49
C GLY A 141 -53.27 7.17 -25.43
N GLY A 142 -52.21 6.74 -24.76
CA GLY A 142 -51.42 7.54 -23.83
C GLY A 142 -50.57 8.62 -24.52
N ARG A 143 -51.04 9.15 -25.64
CA ARG A 143 -50.60 10.46 -26.11
C ARG A 143 -51.42 11.45 -25.29
N ILE A 144 -50.79 11.99 -24.26
CA ILE A 144 -51.20 13.25 -23.64
C ILE A 144 -51.64 14.16 -24.81
N SER A 145 -52.87 14.67 -24.77
CA SER A 145 -53.34 15.56 -25.84
C SER A 145 -52.34 16.70 -25.97
N ASN A 146 -52.09 17.24 -27.17
CA ASN A 146 -51.18 18.40 -27.29
C ASN A 146 -51.57 19.55 -26.33
N HIS A 147 -52.85 19.62 -25.94
CA HIS A 147 -53.35 20.55 -24.93
C HIS A 147 -52.90 20.20 -23.50
N ASP A 148 -52.91 18.93 -23.14
CA ASP A 148 -52.45 18.46 -21.83
C ASP A 148 -50.91 18.54 -21.75
N GLU A 149 -50.20 18.40 -22.88
CA GLU A 149 -48.74 18.63 -22.99
C GLU A 149 -48.40 20.11 -22.76
N GLU A 150 -49.19 21.02 -23.34
CA GLU A 150 -49.05 22.47 -23.13
C GLU A 150 -49.34 22.86 -21.66
N GLU A 151 -50.34 22.27 -21.02
CA GLU A 151 -50.67 22.50 -19.61
C GLU A 151 -49.55 21.99 -18.67
N VAL A 152 -48.96 20.83 -18.97
CA VAL A 152 -47.81 20.29 -18.24
C VAL A 152 -46.54 21.12 -18.46
N GLU A 153 -46.28 21.60 -19.68
CA GLU A 153 -45.17 22.50 -19.98
C GLU A 153 -45.32 23.85 -19.24
N ASP A 154 -46.55 24.38 -19.15
CA ASP A 154 -46.85 25.59 -18.39
C ASP A 154 -46.67 25.39 -16.87
N GLU A 155 -47.13 24.27 -16.31
CA GLU A 155 -46.89 23.92 -14.90
C GLU A 155 -45.39 23.73 -14.61
N LEU A 156 -44.65 23.10 -15.52
CA LEU A 156 -43.20 22.94 -15.41
C LEU A 156 -42.50 24.31 -15.44
N ALA A 157 -42.89 25.20 -16.35
CA ALA A 157 -42.35 26.55 -16.43
C ALA A 157 -42.71 27.39 -15.19
N ALA A 158 -43.88 27.16 -14.58
CA ALA A 158 -44.26 27.79 -13.32
C ALA A 158 -43.41 27.29 -12.14
N LEU A 159 -43.17 25.98 -12.03
CA LEU A 159 -42.28 25.37 -11.04
C LEU A 159 -40.83 25.83 -11.22
N GLU A 160 -40.34 25.92 -12.45
CA GLU A 160 -39.02 26.47 -12.74
C GLU A 160 -38.93 27.94 -12.34
N ARG A 161 -39.95 28.76 -12.61
CA ARG A 161 -40.01 30.15 -12.12
C ARG A 161 -40.12 30.25 -10.60
N GLU A 162 -40.75 29.31 -9.92
CA GLU A 162 -40.80 29.27 -8.45
C GLU A 162 -39.42 28.89 -7.86
N ILE A 163 -38.74 27.92 -8.47
CA ILE A 163 -37.40 27.46 -8.06
C ILE A 163 -36.31 28.49 -8.41
N LEU A 164 -36.35 29.08 -9.61
CA LEU A 164 -35.42 30.13 -10.05
C LEU A 164 -35.77 31.52 -9.49
N GLY A 165 -37.04 31.84 -9.32
CA GLY A 165 -37.51 33.10 -8.71
C GLY A 165 -37.23 33.16 -7.20
N SER A 166 -37.16 32.01 -6.53
CA SER A 166 -36.59 31.90 -5.17
C SER A 166 -35.07 32.06 -5.13
N LYS A 167 -34.43 32.16 -6.30
CA LYS A 167 -32.98 32.27 -6.49
C LYS A 167 -32.59 33.44 -7.39
N GLU A 168 -33.33 34.55 -7.34
CA GLU A 168 -32.76 35.85 -7.70
C GLU A 168 -31.72 36.25 -6.65
N PRO A 169 -30.41 36.25 -6.97
CA PRO A 169 -29.46 36.96 -6.11
C PRO A 169 -29.80 38.44 -6.21
N LYS A 170 -30.17 39.07 -5.09
CA LYS A 170 -30.12 40.52 -4.93
C LYS A 170 -28.68 40.98 -5.19
N LEU A 171 -28.39 41.37 -6.41
CA LEU A 171 -27.14 42.05 -6.74
C LEU A 171 -27.28 43.51 -6.24
N PRO A 172 -26.35 43.99 -5.38
CA PRO A 172 -26.46 45.31 -4.76
C PRO A 172 -26.36 46.44 -5.78
N THR A 173 -27.21 47.45 -5.62
CA THR A 173 -27.21 48.69 -6.38
C THR A 173 -25.88 49.42 -6.23
N VAL A 174 -25.12 49.52 -7.33
CA VAL A 174 -23.90 50.34 -7.39
C VAL A 174 -24.28 51.73 -7.95
N PRO A 175 -23.92 52.84 -7.27
CA PRO A 175 -24.33 54.19 -7.66
C PRO A 175 -23.80 54.64 -9.04
N ASN A 176 -24.65 55.36 -9.75
CA ASN A 176 -24.39 55.97 -11.04
C ASN A 176 -23.52 57.23 -10.85
N SER A 177 -22.24 57.21 -11.22
CA SER A 177 -21.43 58.43 -11.39
C SER A 177 -20.43 58.28 -12.54
N GLN A 178 -20.41 59.29 -13.42
CA GLN A 178 -19.80 59.35 -14.75
C GLN A 178 -18.28 59.09 -14.75
N LEU A 179 -17.82 58.31 -15.74
CA LEU A 179 -16.39 58.05 -16.00
C LEU A 179 -15.75 59.22 -16.77
N PRO A 180 -14.66 59.85 -16.28
CA PRO A 180 -13.87 60.81 -17.05
C PRO A 180 -12.95 60.08 -18.04
N GLN A 181 -12.95 60.55 -19.29
CA GLN A 181 -11.99 60.15 -20.33
C GLN A 181 -10.59 60.67 -19.98
N GLN A 182 -9.57 59.79 -19.91
CA GLN A 182 -8.19 60.25 -19.94
C GLN A 182 -7.22 59.31 -20.67
N ARG A 183 -6.28 59.96 -21.36
CA ARG A 183 -5.50 59.57 -22.53
C ARG A 183 -4.40 58.55 -22.22
N VAL A 184 -4.13 57.73 -23.23
CA VAL A 184 -2.92 56.91 -23.36
C VAL A 184 -1.69 57.81 -23.50
N ALA A 185 -0.66 57.55 -22.70
CA ALA A 185 0.71 57.98 -22.94
C ALA A 185 1.65 56.82 -22.59
N GLU A 186 2.30 56.29 -23.62
CA GLU A 186 3.47 55.43 -23.50
C GLU A 186 4.63 56.28 -22.97
N ASP A 187 5.37 55.78 -21.98
CA ASP A 187 6.74 56.21 -21.80
C ASP A 187 7.62 55.07 -21.28
N VAL A 188 8.75 54.95 -21.95
CA VAL A 188 9.73 53.87 -21.89
C VAL A 188 10.67 54.12 -20.72
N GLN A 189 10.94 53.11 -19.89
CA GLN A 189 12.03 53.17 -18.91
C GLN A 189 12.87 51.90 -18.98
N GLU A 190 14.06 52.02 -19.58
CA GLU A 190 15.16 51.09 -19.32
C GLU A 190 16.50 51.84 -19.46
N GLU A 191 17.11 52.22 -18.33
CA GLU A 191 18.53 52.56 -18.24
C GLU A 191 19.23 51.57 -17.27
N ALA A 192 20.36 51.04 -17.74
CA ALA A 192 21.22 50.03 -17.12
C ALA A 192 22.02 50.54 -15.91
N PRO A 193 22.78 49.66 -15.20
CA PRO A 193 24.22 49.61 -15.50
C PRO A 193 24.95 48.25 -15.36
N VAL A 194 25.80 47.99 -16.36
CA VAL A 194 27.26 47.67 -16.39
C VAL A 194 27.90 46.47 -15.64
N GLU A 195 28.68 45.70 -16.46
CA GLU A 195 29.94 44.95 -16.22
C GLU A 195 29.96 43.50 -15.66
N ARG A 196 30.39 42.55 -16.51
CA ARG A 196 31.77 42.00 -16.49
C ARG A 196 32.10 41.13 -17.72
N GLN A 197 33.38 41.15 -18.04
CA GLN A 197 34.05 40.76 -19.28
C GLN A 197 34.17 39.24 -19.54
N ALA A 198 34.38 38.94 -20.83
CA ALA A 198 35.47 38.11 -21.39
C ALA A 198 35.12 36.79 -22.11
N THR A 199 35.91 36.58 -23.17
CA THR A 199 36.14 35.39 -24.00
C THR A 199 35.14 35.20 -25.16
N LEU A 200 35.48 35.43 -26.44
CA LEU A 200 36.58 35.00 -27.34
C LEU A 200 36.07 33.95 -28.34
N ALA A 201 36.53 34.09 -29.59
CA ALA A 201 36.46 33.17 -30.72
C ALA A 201 35.08 33.06 -31.41
N SER A 202 34.93 33.18 -32.73
CA SER A 202 35.86 33.21 -33.87
C SER A 202 35.18 33.90 -35.05
#